data_AF-E3JUT2-F1
#
_entry.id   AF-E3JUT2-F1
#
_cell.length_a   1.000
_cell.length_b   1.000
_cell.length_c   1.000
_cell.angle_alpha   90.00
_cell.angle_beta   90.00
_cell.angle_gamma   90.00
#
_symmetry.space_group_name_H-M   'P 1'
#
loop_
_entity.id
_entity.type
_entity.pdbx_description
1 polymer ?
#
loop_
_entity_poly.entity_id
_entity_poly.type
_entity_poly.pdbx_seq_one_letter_code
_entity_poly.pdbx_strand_id
1 'polypeptide(L)'
;MAGSKETQRIEESLELQEIDQDIFKSIKLWKFTRGVGAFGGNIIAQAAHAATKTVQVGYHLHSLHCYFISFGDVDIPTGIIYLVERIRDGRSYATRAVKAIQRSRCIFSLMISFHKPEANQRVLATRIDLAAISPPEDCQPVETRLQIYVDENKASFKPKMLEYLEREIEENALNAIEHRNTRSKKFDPSADYETSAPDS
;
A
#
# COMPACT_ATOMS: atom_id res chain seq x y z
N MET A 1 -24.33 11.35 21.31
CA MET A 1 -24.08 10.13 20.51
C MET A 1 -23.15 10.49 19.36
N ALA A 2 -21.86 10.71 19.65
CA ALA A 2 -20.86 10.92 18.61
C ALA A 2 -20.52 9.55 18.05
N GLY A 3 -20.92 9.28 16.81
CA GLY A 3 -20.54 8.05 16.12
C GLY A 3 -19.03 7.99 16.05
N SER A 4 -18.45 6.97 16.69
CA SER A 4 -17.07 6.55 16.46
C SER A 4 -16.88 6.40 14.96
N LYS A 5 -16.21 7.36 14.29
CA LYS A 5 -15.77 7.21 12.90
C LYS A 5 -14.77 6.04 12.92
N GLU A 6 -15.24 4.86 12.55
CA GLU A 6 -14.43 3.65 12.46
C GLU A 6 -13.25 3.92 11.52
N THR A 7 -12.03 3.72 12.02
CA THR A 7 -10.81 3.88 11.23
C THR A 7 -10.90 2.96 10.04
N GLN A 8 -10.94 3.52 8.82
CA GLN A 8 -10.98 2.71 7.61
C GLN A 8 -9.78 1.75 7.64
N ARG A 9 -9.97 0.46 7.35
CA ARG A 9 -8.83 -0.47 7.31
C ARG A 9 -8.23 -0.46 5.91
N ILE A 10 -6.90 -0.48 5.82
CA ILE A 10 -6.22 -0.50 4.50
C ILE A 10 -6.65 -1.72 3.67
N GLU A 11 -6.97 -2.82 4.35
CA GLU A 11 -7.48 -4.08 3.81
C GLU A 11 -8.66 -3.85 2.86
N GLU A 12 -9.66 -3.04 3.27
CA GLU A 12 -10.84 -2.70 2.48
C GLU A 12 -10.49 -2.00 1.15
N SER A 13 -9.43 -1.18 1.17
CA SER A 13 -8.98 -0.44 -0.01
C SER A 13 -8.19 -1.32 -0.98
N LEU A 14 -7.79 -2.53 -0.57
CA LEU A 14 -7.07 -3.49 -1.39
C LEU A 14 -7.99 -4.56 -1.97
N GLU A 15 -9.25 -4.62 -1.55
CA GLU A 15 -10.20 -5.60 -2.04
C GLU A 15 -10.46 -5.45 -3.55
N LEU A 16 -10.45 -6.60 -4.22
CA LEU A 16 -10.68 -6.73 -5.65
C LEU A 16 -11.83 -7.70 -5.91
N GLN A 17 -12.77 -7.25 -6.72
CA GLN A 17 -13.78 -8.09 -7.32
C GLN A 17 -13.19 -8.79 -8.55
N GLU A 18 -13.29 -10.11 -8.63
CA GLU A 18 -12.98 -10.87 -9.85
C GLU A 18 -14.15 -10.75 -10.83
N ILE A 19 -13.87 -10.32 -12.06
CA ILE A 19 -14.88 -10.18 -13.11
C ILE A 19 -14.85 -11.40 -14.03
N ASP A 20 -13.64 -11.83 -14.39
CA ASP A 20 -13.38 -12.97 -15.28
C ASP A 20 -11.96 -13.50 -14.99
N GLN A 21 -11.56 -14.57 -15.67
CA GLN A 21 -10.23 -15.14 -15.58
C GLN A 21 -9.16 -14.08 -15.83
N ASP A 22 -8.30 -13.87 -14.82
CA ASP A 22 -7.20 -12.91 -14.84
C ASP A 22 -7.66 -11.43 -15.02
N ILE A 23 -8.95 -11.12 -14.80
CA ILE A 23 -9.54 -9.78 -14.86
C ILE A 23 -10.16 -9.41 -13.52
N PHE A 24 -9.66 -8.33 -12.92
CA PHE A 24 -10.08 -7.87 -11.60
C PHE A 24 -10.53 -6.41 -11.64
N LYS A 25 -11.38 -6.01 -10.68
CA LYS A 25 -11.87 -4.65 -10.52
C LYS A 25 -11.69 -4.16 -9.10
N SER A 26 -11.21 -2.93 -8.96
CA SER A 26 -11.15 -2.24 -7.67
C SER A 26 -12.55 -1.99 -7.11
N ILE A 27 -12.76 -2.31 -5.83
CA ILE A 27 -14.01 -1.97 -5.13
C ILE A 27 -13.95 -0.53 -4.62
N LYS A 28 -12.86 -0.17 -3.93
CA LYS A 28 -12.66 1.13 -3.32
C LYS A 28 -11.27 1.65 -3.69
N LEU A 29 -11.19 2.92 -4.05
CA LEU A 29 -9.92 3.60 -4.30
C LEU A 29 -9.68 4.61 -3.18
N TRP A 30 -8.45 4.66 -2.70
CA TRP A 30 -8.06 5.64 -1.70
C TRP A 30 -7.43 6.86 -2.40
N LYS A 31 -7.96 8.06 -2.09
CA LYS A 31 -7.35 9.35 -2.45
C LYS A 31 -6.96 10.11 -1.19
N PHE A 32 -5.85 10.82 -1.27
CA PHE A 32 -5.59 11.91 -0.35
C PHE A 32 -6.56 13.06 -0.63
N THR A 33 -6.91 13.84 0.39
CA THR A 33 -7.91 14.92 0.29
C THR A 33 -7.62 15.97 -0.78
N ARG A 34 -6.33 16.16 -1.10
CA ARG A 34 -5.87 17.02 -2.21
C ARG A 34 -5.21 16.26 -3.36
N GLY A 35 -5.28 14.93 -3.33
CA GLY A 35 -4.78 14.10 -4.42
C GLY A 35 -5.58 14.39 -5.69
N VAL A 36 -4.87 14.65 -6.78
CA VAL A 36 -5.49 14.81 -8.11
C VAL A 36 -6.07 13.48 -8.62
N GLY A 37 -5.67 12.36 -8.02
CA GLY A 37 -6.22 11.04 -8.29
C GLY A 37 -5.95 10.06 -7.15
N ALA A 38 -6.28 8.80 -7.39
CA ALA A 38 -6.00 7.67 -6.52
C ALA A 38 -4.52 7.64 -6.16
N PHE A 39 -4.24 7.28 -4.91
CA PHE A 39 -2.87 7.17 -4.43
C PHE A 39 -2.13 6.08 -5.18
N GLY A 40 -0.92 6.40 -5.66
CA GLY A 40 -0.13 5.48 -6.48
C GLY A 40 0.17 4.16 -5.76
N GLY A 41 0.44 4.20 -4.46
CA GLY A 41 0.65 2.98 -3.66
C GLY A 41 -0.57 2.06 -3.61
N ASN A 42 -1.78 2.62 -3.61
CA ASN A 42 -3.01 1.83 -3.65
C ASN A 42 -3.18 1.12 -5.01
N ILE A 43 -2.89 1.81 -6.11
CA ILE A 43 -2.90 1.19 -7.46
C ILE A 43 -1.85 0.08 -7.57
N ILE A 44 -0.62 0.30 -7.06
CA ILE A 44 0.44 -0.71 -7.05
C ILE A 44 0.01 -1.92 -6.23
N ALA A 45 -0.51 -1.70 -5.03
CA ALA A 45 -0.90 -2.78 -4.13
C ALA A 45 -2.07 -3.60 -4.70
N GLN A 46 -3.07 -2.95 -5.30
CA GLN A 46 -4.16 -3.63 -6.00
C GLN A 46 -3.64 -4.41 -7.23
N ALA A 47 -2.79 -3.83 -8.07
CA ALA A 47 -2.23 -4.54 -9.22
C ALA A 47 -1.37 -5.75 -8.81
N ALA A 48 -0.58 -5.61 -7.75
CA ALA A 48 0.20 -6.71 -7.17
C ALA A 48 -0.72 -7.79 -6.57
N HIS A 49 -1.81 -7.40 -5.91
CA HIS A 49 -2.80 -8.33 -5.38
C HIS A 49 -3.50 -9.11 -6.50
N ALA A 50 -3.91 -8.43 -7.58
CA ALA A 50 -4.45 -9.05 -8.79
C ALA A 50 -3.48 -10.08 -9.38
N ALA A 51 -2.21 -9.71 -9.57
CA ALA A 51 -1.20 -10.64 -10.07
C ALA A 51 -0.99 -11.84 -9.14
N THR A 52 -0.96 -11.62 -7.82
CA THR A 52 -0.80 -12.67 -6.81
C THR A 52 -1.93 -13.70 -6.87
N LYS A 53 -3.17 -13.29 -7.17
CA LYS A 53 -4.31 -14.22 -7.35
C LYS A 53 -4.13 -15.16 -8.55
N THR A 54 -3.23 -14.85 -9.49
CA THR A 54 -3.01 -15.65 -10.71
C THR A 54 -1.80 -16.58 -10.65
N VAL A 55 -1.04 -16.59 -9.55
CA VAL A 55 0.10 -17.50 -9.35
C VAL A 55 -0.28 -18.67 -8.46
N GLN A 56 0.41 -19.79 -8.60
CA GLN A 56 0.22 -20.95 -7.74
C GLN A 56 0.65 -20.63 -6.30
N VAL A 57 0.09 -21.38 -5.34
CA VAL A 57 0.51 -21.32 -3.94
C VAL A 57 2.02 -21.61 -3.82
N GLY A 58 2.70 -20.85 -2.95
CA GLY A 58 4.14 -20.99 -2.67
C GLY A 58 5.06 -20.07 -3.51
N TYR A 59 4.53 -19.31 -4.47
CA TYR A 59 5.26 -18.22 -5.10
C TYR A 59 5.10 -16.93 -4.29
N HIS A 60 6.20 -16.23 -4.03
CA HIS A 60 6.20 -14.92 -3.35
C HIS A 60 6.73 -13.83 -4.27
N LEU A 61 6.16 -12.63 -4.14
CA LEU A 61 6.60 -11.44 -4.86
C LEU A 61 8.03 -11.10 -4.43
N HIS A 62 8.98 -11.04 -5.38
CA HIS A 62 10.37 -10.63 -5.09
C HIS A 62 10.77 -9.32 -5.76
N SER A 63 10.16 -8.99 -6.89
CA SER A 63 10.41 -7.74 -7.60
C SER A 63 9.22 -7.30 -8.42
N LEU A 64 9.14 -5.98 -8.62
CA LEU A 64 8.18 -5.36 -9.52
C LEU A 64 8.76 -4.10 -10.12
N HIS A 65 8.31 -3.76 -11.32
CA HIS A 65 8.61 -2.52 -12.02
C HIS A 65 7.30 -1.97 -12.58
N CYS A 66 7.05 -0.68 -12.43
CA CYS A 66 5.80 -0.08 -12.88
C CYS A 66 5.98 1.31 -13.46
N TYR A 67 5.00 1.70 -14.27
CA TYR A 67 4.89 3.02 -14.88
C TYR A 67 3.49 3.58 -14.63
N PHE A 68 3.44 4.81 -14.14
CA PHE A 68 2.22 5.61 -14.11
C PHE A 68 2.10 6.39 -15.42
N ILE A 69 1.00 6.19 -16.13
CA ILE A 69 0.74 6.80 -17.44
C ILE A 69 -0.24 7.97 -17.28
N SER A 70 -1.25 7.80 -16.42
CA SER A 70 -2.25 8.82 -16.10
C SER A 70 -2.72 8.65 -14.66
N PHE A 71 -3.34 9.69 -14.10
CA PHE A 71 -3.99 9.60 -12.79
C PHE A 71 -5.22 8.67 -12.85
N GLY A 72 -5.48 7.94 -11.77
CA GLY A 72 -6.73 7.21 -11.56
C GLY A 72 -7.76 8.13 -10.91
N ASP A 73 -8.93 8.26 -11.48
CA ASP A 73 -10.02 9.09 -10.97
C ASP A 73 -10.88 8.27 -10.00
N VAL A 74 -10.93 8.70 -8.73
CA VAL A 74 -11.66 7.96 -7.68
C VAL A 74 -13.15 8.24 -7.65
N ASP A 75 -13.60 9.29 -8.33
CA ASP A 75 -15.01 9.69 -8.34
C ASP A 75 -15.79 8.89 -9.41
N ILE A 76 -15.10 7.99 -10.14
CA ILE A 76 -15.72 7.10 -11.12
C ILE A 76 -16.24 5.82 -10.45
N PRO A 77 -17.56 5.54 -10.51
CA PRO A 77 -18.15 4.36 -9.85
C PRO A 77 -17.69 3.01 -10.42
N THR A 78 -17.22 2.97 -11.67
CA THR A 78 -16.75 1.73 -12.30
C THR A 78 -15.41 1.25 -11.77
N GLY A 79 -14.67 2.07 -11.02
CA GLY A 79 -13.33 1.73 -10.53
C GLY A 79 -12.28 1.57 -11.63
N ILE A 80 -11.16 0.93 -11.27
CA ILE A 80 -10.05 0.54 -12.15
C ILE A 80 -10.19 -0.95 -12.44
N ILE A 81 -10.03 -1.33 -13.72
CA ILE A 81 -9.95 -2.72 -14.17
C ILE A 81 -8.48 -3.12 -14.29
N TYR A 82 -8.07 -4.19 -13.62
CA TYR A 82 -6.74 -4.79 -13.72
C TYR A 82 -6.79 -6.02 -14.61
N LEU A 83 -6.12 -5.93 -15.76
CA LEU A 83 -5.95 -7.04 -16.70
C LEU A 83 -4.59 -7.68 -16.43
N VAL A 84 -4.58 -8.95 -16.02
CA VAL A 84 -3.36 -9.69 -15.73
C VAL A 84 -3.02 -10.59 -16.92
N GLU A 85 -1.78 -10.52 -17.38
CA GLU A 85 -1.23 -11.35 -18.44
C GLU A 85 -0.17 -12.30 -17.86
N ARG A 86 -0.29 -13.60 -18.16
CA ARG A 86 0.65 -14.63 -17.74
C ARG A 86 1.83 -14.71 -18.71
N ILE A 87 2.89 -13.96 -18.41
CA ILE A 87 4.09 -13.91 -19.25
C ILE A 87 4.87 -15.22 -19.21
N ARG A 88 5.05 -15.79 -18.01
CA ARG A 88 5.80 -17.05 -17.83
C ARG A 88 5.40 -17.75 -16.54
N ASP A 89 5.25 -19.07 -16.61
CA ASP A 89 5.18 -19.97 -15.46
C ASP A 89 6.32 -20.98 -15.53
N GLY A 90 7.41 -20.70 -14.83
CA GLY A 90 8.57 -21.58 -14.70
C GLY A 90 8.57 -22.32 -13.36
N ARG A 91 9.46 -23.31 -13.22
CA ARG A 91 9.58 -24.12 -12.00
C ARG A 91 9.81 -23.29 -10.73
N SER A 92 10.70 -22.29 -10.82
CA SER A 92 11.09 -21.44 -9.67
C SER A 92 10.58 -20.01 -9.76
N TYR A 93 10.26 -19.53 -10.96
CA TYR A 93 9.83 -18.15 -11.19
C TYR A 93 8.53 -18.08 -11.97
N ALA A 94 7.66 -17.15 -11.60
CA ALA A 94 6.50 -16.76 -12.38
C ALA A 94 6.56 -15.26 -12.68
N THR A 95 6.16 -14.87 -13.88
CA THR A 95 6.13 -13.46 -14.31
C THR A 95 4.73 -13.11 -14.77
N ARG A 96 4.23 -11.96 -14.33
CA ARG A 96 2.96 -11.38 -14.78
C ARG A 96 3.21 -9.96 -15.29
N ALA A 97 2.42 -9.56 -16.28
CA ALA A 97 2.22 -8.15 -16.60
C ALA A 97 0.80 -7.76 -16.19
N VAL A 98 0.60 -6.56 -15.66
CA VAL A 98 -0.72 -6.04 -15.28
C VAL A 98 -0.93 -4.69 -15.92
N LYS A 99 -2.06 -4.51 -16.60
CA LYS A 99 -2.52 -3.22 -17.09
C LYS A 99 -3.72 -2.77 -16.27
N ALA A 100 -3.62 -1.58 -15.69
CA ALA A 100 -4.73 -0.92 -15.04
C ALA A 100 -5.44 -0.01 -16.05
N ILE A 101 -6.70 -0.29 -16.31
CA ILE A 101 -7.55 0.38 -17.28
C ILE A 101 -8.64 1.17 -16.56
N GLN A 102 -8.80 2.44 -16.95
CA GLN A 102 -9.90 3.27 -16.51
C GLN A 102 -10.39 4.14 -17.68
N ARG A 103 -11.71 4.29 -17.85
CA ARG A 103 -12.31 4.97 -19.02
C ARG A 103 -11.76 4.45 -20.36
N SER A 104 -11.56 3.13 -20.45
CA SER A 104 -10.99 2.45 -21.63
C SER A 104 -9.57 2.91 -22.01
N ARG A 105 -8.82 3.50 -21.08
CA ARG A 105 -7.42 3.91 -21.26
C ARG A 105 -6.54 3.25 -20.21
N CYS A 106 -5.33 2.87 -20.63
CA CYS A 106 -4.32 2.37 -19.69
C CYS A 106 -3.78 3.54 -18.87
N ILE A 107 -3.98 3.48 -17.56
CA ILE A 107 -3.50 4.52 -16.62
C ILE A 107 -2.23 4.08 -15.89
N PHE A 108 -1.98 2.78 -15.80
CA PHE A 108 -0.83 2.21 -15.11
C PHE A 108 -0.46 0.84 -15.68
N SER A 109 0.83 0.54 -15.70
CA SER A 109 1.37 -0.74 -16.17
C SER A 109 2.38 -1.28 -15.16
N LEU A 110 2.33 -2.58 -14.91
CA LEU A 110 3.20 -3.30 -13.97
C LEU A 110 3.78 -4.55 -14.63
N MET A 111 5.06 -4.79 -14.43
CA MET A 111 5.72 -6.06 -14.62
C MET A 111 6.13 -6.56 -13.25
N ILE A 112 5.71 -7.77 -12.88
CA ILE A 112 5.91 -8.32 -11.54
C ILE A 112 6.42 -9.75 -11.65
N SER A 113 7.39 -10.09 -10.81
CA SER A 113 7.98 -11.41 -10.75
C SER A 113 7.86 -12.01 -9.36
N PHE A 114 7.56 -13.30 -9.36
CA PHE A 114 7.42 -14.12 -8.19
C PHE A 114 8.45 -15.25 -8.21
N HIS A 115 8.90 -15.64 -7.02
CA HIS A 115 9.90 -16.67 -6.80
C HIS A 115 9.43 -17.63 -5.72
N LYS A 116 9.73 -18.92 -5.90
CA LYS A 116 9.54 -19.95 -4.88
C LYS A 116 10.77 -19.99 -3.96
N PRO A 117 10.63 -19.94 -2.62
CA PRO A 117 11.77 -19.98 -1.72
C PRO A 117 12.63 -21.22 -1.96
N GLU A 118 13.95 -21.03 -1.96
CA GLU A 118 14.91 -22.12 -2.12
C GLU A 118 15.54 -22.46 -0.77
N ALA A 119 15.56 -23.74 -0.39
CA ALA A 119 16.00 -24.19 0.94
C ALA A 119 17.42 -23.74 1.33
N ASN A 120 18.30 -23.53 0.33
CA ASN A 120 19.70 -23.15 0.55
C ASN A 120 20.03 -21.75 0.00
N GLN A 121 19.02 -20.86 -0.11
CA GLN A 121 19.25 -19.51 -0.61
C GLN A 121 20.10 -18.71 0.37
N ARG A 122 21.27 -18.25 -0.07
CA ARG A 122 22.12 -17.36 0.73
C ARG A 122 21.41 -16.03 0.95
N VAL A 123 21.05 -15.74 2.19
CA VAL A 123 20.54 -14.42 2.59
C VAL A 123 21.73 -13.49 2.80
N LEU A 124 21.99 -12.63 1.82
CA LEU A 124 22.92 -11.51 1.99
C LEU A 124 22.23 -10.39 2.77
N ALA A 125 22.15 -10.55 4.10
CA ALA A 125 21.63 -9.51 4.98
C ALA A 125 22.71 -8.46 5.20
N THR A 126 22.72 -7.40 4.38
CA THR A 126 23.48 -6.20 4.71
C THR A 126 22.81 -5.55 5.92
N ARG A 127 23.48 -5.58 7.07
CA ARG A 127 22.98 -4.90 8.27
C ARG A 127 23.21 -3.41 8.11
N ILE A 128 22.13 -2.65 8.07
CA ILE A 128 22.18 -1.19 8.20
C ILE A 128 22.32 -0.90 9.69
N ASP A 129 23.31 -0.11 10.07
CA ASP A 129 23.43 0.37 11.45
C ASP A 129 22.34 1.41 11.73
N LEU A 130 21.44 1.09 12.67
CA LEU A 130 20.32 1.93 13.07
C LEU A 130 20.58 2.64 14.41
N ALA A 131 21.77 2.50 15.01
CA ALA A 131 22.05 3.02 16.35
C ALA A 131 21.88 4.54 16.47
N ALA A 132 22.03 5.28 15.37
CA ALA A 132 21.87 6.74 15.33
C ALA A 132 20.44 7.21 15.03
N ILE A 133 19.48 6.31 14.83
CA ILE A 133 18.09 6.65 14.46
C ILE A 133 17.21 6.58 15.72
N SER A 134 16.46 7.64 15.98
CA SER A 134 15.51 7.68 17.09
C SER A 134 14.46 6.57 16.96
N PRO A 135 14.13 5.89 18.07
CA PRO A 135 13.13 4.83 18.04
C PRO A 135 11.74 5.41 17.74
N PRO A 136 10.81 4.59 17.21
CA PRO A 136 9.51 5.08 16.74
C PRO A 136 8.66 5.73 17.85
N GLU A 137 8.84 5.34 19.12
CA GLU A 137 8.18 5.96 20.28
C GLU A 137 8.61 7.41 20.54
N ASP A 138 9.83 7.78 20.16
CA ASP A 138 10.37 9.14 20.32
C ASP A 138 10.07 10.02 19.09
N CYS A 139 9.60 9.42 18.00
CA CYS A 139 9.23 10.13 16.79
C CYS A 139 7.87 10.83 16.97
N GLN A 140 7.85 12.15 16.84
CA GLN A 140 6.59 12.90 16.89
C GLN A 140 5.67 12.53 15.72
N PRO A 141 4.37 12.29 15.97
CA PRO A 141 3.38 12.10 14.91
C PRO A 141 3.27 13.34 14.00
N VAL A 142 2.87 13.11 12.75
CA VAL A 142 2.83 14.17 11.72
C VAL A 142 1.78 15.22 12.10
N GLU A 143 0.63 14.77 12.59
CA GLU A 143 -0.49 15.57 13.08
C GLU A 143 -0.08 16.45 14.26
N THR A 144 0.68 15.91 15.23
CA THR A 144 1.21 16.68 16.37
C THR A 144 2.16 17.78 15.91
N ARG A 145 3.05 17.46 14.96
CA ARG A 145 4.01 18.43 14.42
C ARG A 145 3.32 19.53 13.62
N LEU A 146 2.27 19.19 12.86
CA LEU A 146 1.43 20.16 12.15
C LEU A 146 0.66 21.05 13.12
N GLN A 147 0.12 20.50 14.21
CA GLN A 147 -0.60 21.26 15.24
C GLN A 147 0.31 22.31 15.89
N ILE A 148 1.52 21.92 16.31
CA ILE A 148 2.52 22.85 16.87
C ILE A 148 2.80 23.98 15.88
N TYR A 149 3.02 23.65 14.61
CA TYR A 149 3.28 24.64 13.58
C TYR A 149 2.11 25.63 13.38
N VAL A 150 0.87 25.13 13.41
CA VAL A 150 -0.35 25.96 13.33
C VAL A 150 -0.43 26.90 14.53
N ASP A 151 -0.20 26.39 15.75
CA ASP A 151 -0.33 27.16 16.98
C ASP A 151 0.72 28.28 17.07
N GLU A 152 1.96 28.00 16.67
CA GLU A 152 3.05 28.98 16.63
C GLU A 152 2.84 30.08 15.58
N ASN A 153 2.17 29.77 14.47
CA ASN A 153 2.03 30.67 13.31
C ASN A 153 0.60 31.16 13.07
N LYS A 154 -0.30 30.96 14.05
CA LYS A 154 -1.75 31.17 13.89
C LYS A 154 -2.11 32.56 13.38
N ALA A 155 -1.43 33.59 13.87
CA ALA A 155 -1.66 34.98 13.46
C ALA A 155 -1.22 35.29 12.01
N SER A 156 -0.32 34.49 11.44
CA SER A 156 0.22 34.66 10.10
C SER A 156 -0.62 33.99 9.02
N PHE A 157 -1.53 33.08 9.40
CA PHE A 157 -2.33 32.33 8.45
C PHE A 157 -3.64 33.04 8.08
N LYS A 158 -3.99 32.97 6.79
CA LYS A 158 -5.32 33.36 6.33
C LYS A 158 -6.36 32.37 6.87
N PRO A 159 -7.62 32.79 7.15
CA PRO A 159 -8.65 31.91 7.70
C PRO A 159 -8.85 30.59 6.93
N LYS A 160 -8.87 30.67 5.59
CA LYS A 160 -8.99 29.49 4.71
C LYS A 160 -7.82 28.49 4.83
N MET A 161 -6.64 28.99 5.20
CA MET A 161 -5.46 28.14 5.41
C MET A 161 -5.51 27.44 6.78
N LEU A 162 -6.03 28.12 7.81
CA LEU A 162 -6.22 27.50 9.14
C LEU A 162 -7.23 26.37 9.08
N GLU A 163 -8.40 26.63 8.50
CA GLU A 163 -9.45 25.60 8.30
C GLU A 163 -8.91 24.38 7.52
N TYR A 164 -8.03 24.64 6.54
CA TYR A 164 -7.36 23.59 5.79
C TYR A 164 -6.41 22.75 6.65
N LEU A 165 -5.53 23.39 7.43
CA LEU A 165 -4.56 22.69 8.28
C LEU A 165 -5.26 21.90 9.39
N GLU A 166 -6.31 22.47 9.99
CA GLU A 166 -7.13 21.79 10.99
C GLU A 166 -7.79 20.53 10.42
N ARG A 167 -8.33 20.60 9.19
CA ARG A 167 -8.89 19.43 8.51
C ARG A 167 -7.85 18.37 8.21
N GLU A 168 -6.67 18.76 7.72
CA GLU A 168 -5.58 17.81 7.44
C GLU A 168 -5.08 17.11 8.71
N ILE A 169 -5.04 17.81 9.84
CA ILE A 169 -4.70 17.23 11.15
C ILE A 169 -5.76 16.19 11.56
N GLU A 170 -7.05 16.51 11.42
CA GLU A 170 -8.14 15.56 11.70
C GLU A 170 -8.06 14.33 10.79
N GLU A 171 -7.82 14.53 9.50
CA GLU A 171 -7.75 13.43 8.53
C GLU A 171 -6.55 12.53 8.79
N ASN A 172 -5.36 13.08 9.08
CA ASN A 172 -4.18 12.27 9.41
C ASN A 172 -4.38 11.46 10.68
N ALA A 173 -5.00 12.04 11.71
CA ALA A 173 -5.33 11.31 12.94
C ALA A 173 -6.32 10.13 12.72
N LEU A 174 -7.12 10.19 11.65
CA LEU A 174 -8.11 9.17 11.30
C LEU A 174 -7.65 8.24 10.15
N ASN A 175 -6.50 8.50 9.53
CA ASN A 175 -6.08 7.82 8.31
C ASN A 175 -5.63 6.38 8.57
N ALA A 176 -6.30 5.46 7.87
CA ALA A 176 -6.03 4.02 7.79
C ALA A 176 -4.56 3.62 7.62
N ILE A 177 -3.85 4.40 6.80
CA ILE A 177 -2.50 4.11 6.33
C ILE A 177 -1.46 4.44 7.41
N GLU A 178 -1.82 5.28 8.39
CA GLU A 178 -0.94 5.69 9.49
C GLU A 178 -1.23 4.97 10.81
N HIS A 179 -2.11 3.96 10.87
CA HIS A 179 -2.34 3.21 12.11
C HIS A 179 -1.06 2.49 12.58
N ARG A 180 -0.26 3.21 13.37
CA ARG A 180 0.95 2.77 14.05
C ARG A 180 0.54 2.22 15.41
N ASN A 181 0.28 0.92 15.51
CA ASN A 181 0.26 0.29 16.83
C ASN A 181 1.69 0.11 17.34
N THR A 182 2.35 1.20 17.71
CA THR A 182 3.70 1.17 18.32
C THR A 182 3.70 0.67 19.76
N ARG A 183 2.50 0.53 20.37
CA ARG A 183 2.35 0.00 21.74
C ARG A 183 2.36 -1.52 21.81
N SER A 184 2.15 -2.23 20.70
CA SER A 184 2.31 -3.68 20.67
C SER A 184 3.80 -4.03 20.61
N LYS A 185 4.39 -4.36 21.76
CA LYS A 185 5.69 -5.07 21.82
C LYS A 185 5.62 -6.50 21.27
N LYS A 186 4.43 -6.97 20.89
CA LYS A 186 4.26 -8.27 20.24
C LYS A 186 4.32 -8.05 18.72
N PHE A 187 5.51 -8.27 18.17
CA PHE A 187 5.62 -8.83 16.83
C PHE A 187 4.80 -10.12 16.82
N ASP A 188 3.85 -10.26 15.90
CA ASP A 188 3.08 -11.49 15.72
C ASP A 188 4.01 -12.52 15.06
N PRO A 189 4.50 -13.55 15.79
CA PRO A 189 5.42 -14.52 15.24
C PRO A 189 4.70 -15.52 14.32
N SER A 190 3.36 -15.54 14.30
CA SER A 190 2.56 -16.52 13.53
C SER A 190 2.51 -16.24 12.03
N ALA A 191 3.09 -15.13 11.57
CA ALA A 191 3.52 -15.00 10.19
C ALA A 191 4.79 -15.85 9.99
N ASP A 192 4.60 -17.17 10.03
CA ASP A 192 5.62 -18.19 9.85
C ASP A 192 6.23 -18.05 8.44
N TYR A 193 7.27 -17.21 8.33
CA TYR A 193 8.37 -17.49 7.42
C TYR A 193 9.33 -18.44 8.14
N GLU A 194 8.83 -19.62 8.54
CA GLU A 194 9.67 -20.67 9.10
C GLU A 194 10.66 -21.11 8.03
N THR A 195 11.88 -20.57 8.13
CA THR A 195 13.08 -21.22 7.63
C THR A 195 13.35 -22.41 8.53
N SER A 196 12.75 -23.55 8.21
CA SER A 196 13.15 -24.84 8.77
C SER A 196 14.60 -25.11 8.33
N ALA A 197 15.56 -24.81 9.21
CA ALA A 197 16.88 -25.39 9.10
C ALA A 197 16.76 -26.89 9.39
N PRO A 198 17.24 -27.79 8.52
CA PRO A 198 17.29 -29.20 8.86
C PRO A 198 18.42 -29.43 9.86
N ASP A 199 18.06 -29.84 11.07
CA ASP A 199 18.99 -30.39 12.05
C ASP A 199 19.62 -31.68 11.48
N SER A 200 20.95 -31.74 11.60
CA SER A 200 21.83 -32.86 11.29
C SER A 200 21.65 -34.05 12.24
#